data_AF-A0A7J2IRC0-F1
#
_entry.id   AF-A0A7J2IRC0-F1
#
_cell.length_a   1.000
_cell.length_b   1.000
_cell.length_c   1.000
_cell.angle_alpha   90.00
_cell.angle_beta   90.00
_cell.angle_gamma   90.00
#
_symmetry.space_group_name_H-M   'P 1'
#
loop_
_entity.id
_entity.type
_entity.pdbx_description
1 polymer ?
#
loop_
_entity_poly.entity_id
_entity_poly.type
_entity_poly.pdbx_seq_one_letter_code
_entity_poly.pdbx_strand_id
1 'polypeptide(L)'
;MELSTPYPIGYESTIYAAMIKARAVLEEQVTGLITGEIGLLDLIFNATLPNFLFNFISIILGLDGIITIKLVAVLIAGFVGYASYRFARRYLQLPRTPSLMASIIATLYPMGFRVLWDFHRNAIAVGFILLSFSYLREPKFKTFVASLILAIIASLSHQFVALLAVSTFVTYLVYLILKAKKWGRAATLALALVPIAFIAYIYLILYSGGYLKMWNSVMHFKSFFYSYPFTETDVKVATFMLYLLYLPLIILIGRKGYKNDPILTTWLIFITTIWFSGVISVEALPYPHRWTYMAIYPLAMYAARRFSMLNLEKQKRALKITIGALLTFHLVWFASGIFILPKVRYIGNSYLIAFSVT
;
A
#
# COMPACT_ATOMS: atom_id res chain seq x y z
N MET A 1 -23.21 -0.97 13.19
CA MET A 1 -23.86 -0.82 11.87
C MET A 1 -23.89 0.63 11.39
N GLU A 2 -23.70 1.64 12.25
CA GLU A 2 -23.85 3.07 11.86
C GLU A 2 -22.71 3.70 11.03
N LEU A 3 -21.52 3.08 10.95
CA LEU A 3 -20.38 3.71 10.27
C LEU A 3 -20.27 3.42 8.76
N SER A 4 -20.81 2.29 8.29
CA SER A 4 -20.67 1.81 6.91
C SER A 4 -21.95 1.94 6.06
N THR A 5 -23.01 2.47 6.64
CA THR A 5 -24.27 2.78 5.97
C THR A 5 -24.73 4.17 6.41
N PRO A 6 -25.09 5.08 5.48
CA PRO A 6 -25.27 4.89 4.05
C PRO A 6 -23.98 5.05 3.20
N TYR A 7 -22.82 5.31 3.83
CA TYR A 7 -21.59 5.59 3.08
C TYR A 7 -20.71 4.34 2.97
N PRO A 8 -20.42 3.85 1.75
CA PRO A 8 -19.43 2.80 1.59
C PRO A 8 -18.10 3.39 2.09
N ILE A 9 -17.55 2.79 3.15
CA ILE A 9 -16.22 3.09 3.67
C ILE A 9 -15.46 1.76 3.63
N GLY A 10 -14.17 1.80 3.28
CA GLY A 10 -13.31 0.63 3.30
C GLY A 10 -13.29 -0.04 4.68
N TYR A 11 -13.08 -1.36 4.73
CA TYR A 11 -13.06 -2.14 5.95
C TYR A 11 -12.04 -1.63 6.98
N GLU A 12 -10.79 -1.38 6.58
CA GLU A 12 -9.77 -0.80 7.46
C GLU A 12 -10.01 0.68 7.73
N SER A 13 -10.65 1.39 6.79
CA SER A 13 -11.00 2.80 6.98
C SER A 13 -11.97 3.01 8.14
N THR A 14 -12.87 2.06 8.38
CA THR A 14 -13.73 2.09 9.58
C THR A 14 -12.94 1.91 10.88
N ILE A 15 -11.86 1.11 10.87
CA ILE A 15 -10.98 0.95 12.03
C ILE A 15 -10.25 2.26 12.30
N TYR A 16 -9.68 2.90 11.28
CA TYR A 16 -8.97 4.16 11.48
C TYR A 16 -9.91 5.24 12.03
N ALA A 17 -11.17 5.29 11.58
CA ALA A 17 -12.17 6.20 12.15
C ALA A 17 -12.47 5.88 13.63
N ALA A 18 -12.60 4.59 13.99
CA ALA A 18 -12.76 4.14 15.36
C ALA A 18 -11.56 4.52 16.24
N MET A 19 -10.35 4.31 15.74
CA MET A 19 -9.10 4.66 16.42
C MET A 19 -8.99 6.15 16.66
N ILE A 20 -9.34 6.99 15.68
CA ILE A 20 -9.38 8.45 15.86
C ILE A 20 -10.37 8.85 16.94
N LYS A 21 -11.58 8.26 16.94
CA LYS A 21 -12.61 8.52 17.95
C LYS A 21 -12.13 8.15 19.36
N ALA A 22 -11.43 7.02 19.49
CA ALA A 22 -10.89 6.54 20.76
C ALA A 22 -9.54 7.18 21.15
N ARG A 23 -8.98 8.08 20.32
CA ARG A 23 -7.61 8.60 20.45
C ARG A 23 -6.54 7.48 20.54
N ALA A 24 -6.83 6.36 19.90
CA ALA A 24 -5.97 5.19 19.84
C ALA A 24 -4.94 5.30 18.71
N VAL A 25 -3.78 4.71 18.93
CA VAL A 25 -2.67 4.61 17.96
C VAL A 25 -2.39 3.16 17.58
N LEU A 26 -2.91 2.21 18.35
CA LEU A 26 -2.90 0.77 18.11
C LEU A 26 -4.33 0.25 17.93
N GLU A 27 -4.49 -0.76 17.08
CA GLU A 27 -5.79 -1.38 16.80
C GLU A 27 -6.31 -2.16 18.01
N GLU A 28 -5.40 -2.69 18.83
CA GLU A 28 -5.69 -3.40 20.08
C GLU A 28 -6.49 -2.56 21.07
N GLN A 29 -6.25 -1.25 21.10
CA GLN A 29 -6.92 -0.31 22.00
C GLN A 29 -8.42 -0.13 21.68
N VAL A 30 -8.84 -0.42 20.45
CA VAL A 30 -10.26 -0.31 20.02
C VAL A 30 -10.94 -1.66 19.85
N THR A 31 -10.19 -2.76 19.92
CA THR A 31 -10.72 -4.13 19.77
C THR A 31 -10.94 -4.83 21.12
N GLY A 32 -10.69 -4.15 22.24
CA GLY A 32 -10.89 -4.68 23.59
C GLY A 32 -9.78 -5.62 24.07
N LEU A 33 -8.65 -5.68 23.34
CA LEU A 33 -7.47 -6.41 23.77
C LEU A 33 -6.77 -5.64 24.89
N ILE A 34 -6.32 -6.35 25.92
CA ILE A 34 -5.55 -5.74 27.01
C ILE A 34 -4.23 -5.23 26.44
N THR A 35 -4.10 -3.92 26.35
CA THR A 35 -2.84 -3.23 26.09
C THR A 35 -2.22 -2.85 27.43
N GLY A 36 -0.98 -3.27 27.67
CA GLY A 36 -0.17 -2.69 28.75
C GLY A 36 0.22 -1.24 28.44
N GLU A 37 1.14 -0.67 29.21
CA GLU A 37 1.71 0.64 28.89
C GLU A 37 2.35 0.62 27.50
N ILE A 38 1.90 1.51 26.62
CA ILE A 38 2.38 1.60 25.25
C ILE A 38 3.65 2.44 25.25
N GLY A 39 4.80 1.79 25.03
CA GLY A 39 6.09 2.45 24.93
C GLY A 39 6.45 2.86 23.50
N LEU A 40 7.52 3.64 23.36
CA LEU A 40 8.06 4.04 22.04
C LEU A 40 8.39 2.84 21.15
N LEU A 41 8.88 1.75 21.73
CA LEU A 41 9.21 0.53 21.00
C LEU A 41 7.96 -0.12 20.39
N ASP A 42 6.83 -0.14 21.11
CA ASP A 42 5.58 -0.69 20.60
C ASP A 42 5.09 0.09 19.37
N LEU A 43 5.26 1.41 19.37
CA LEU A 43 4.88 2.27 18.25
C LEU A 43 5.74 1.99 17.00
N ILE A 44 7.04 1.79 17.19
CA ILE A 44 7.98 1.45 16.12
C ILE A 44 7.69 0.04 15.58
N PHE A 45 7.44 -0.91 16.47
CA PHE A 45 7.16 -2.31 16.14
C PHE A 45 5.84 -2.48 15.40
N ASN A 46 4.85 -1.65 15.69
CA ASN A 46 3.56 -1.67 15.03
C ASN A 46 3.44 -0.70 13.84
N ALA A 47 4.50 0.03 13.48
CA ALA A 47 4.51 0.98 12.36
C ALA A 47 3.32 1.97 12.42
N THR A 48 3.11 2.60 13.58
CA THR A 48 1.90 3.39 13.89
C THR A 48 1.95 4.83 13.41
N LEU A 49 3.00 5.25 12.67
CA LEU A 49 3.20 6.65 12.28
C LEU A 49 1.97 7.27 11.60
N PRO A 50 1.29 6.62 10.63
CA PRO A 50 0.06 7.17 10.05
C PRO A 50 -1.07 7.34 11.06
N ASN A 51 -1.22 6.44 12.03
CA ASN A 51 -2.28 6.52 13.04
C ASN A 51 -2.10 7.77 13.92
N PHE A 52 -0.85 8.10 14.27
CA PHE A 52 -0.54 9.38 14.92
C PHE A 52 -0.92 10.58 14.05
N LEU A 53 -0.57 10.55 12.76
CA LEU A 53 -0.90 11.64 11.84
C LEU A 53 -2.41 11.82 11.68
N PHE A 54 -3.17 10.73 11.62
CA PHE A 54 -4.64 10.80 11.51
C PHE A 54 -5.27 11.42 12.76
N ASN A 55 -4.83 10.99 13.94
CA ASN A 55 -5.27 11.58 15.20
C ASN A 55 -4.90 13.07 15.28
N PHE A 56 -3.67 13.42 14.91
CA PHE A 56 -3.19 14.80 14.91
C PHE A 56 -4.04 15.70 14.01
N ILE A 57 -4.36 15.25 12.79
CA ILE A 57 -5.25 15.97 11.86
C ILE A 57 -6.64 16.15 12.48
N SER A 58 -7.23 15.10 13.06
CA SER A 58 -8.54 15.19 13.72
C SER A 58 -8.54 16.19 14.87
N ILE A 59 -7.48 16.20 15.70
CA ILE A 59 -7.36 17.09 16.86
C ILE A 59 -7.26 18.55 16.41
N ILE A 60 -6.37 18.85 15.45
CA ILE A 60 -6.14 20.22 14.99
C ILE A 60 -7.37 20.79 14.30
N LEU A 61 -8.06 19.98 13.50
CA LEU A 61 -9.20 20.44 12.72
C LEU A 61 -10.55 20.30 13.45
N GLY A 62 -10.57 19.71 14.66
CA GLY A 62 -11.80 19.45 15.41
C GLY A 62 -12.78 18.51 14.69
N LEU A 63 -12.28 17.61 13.83
CA LEU A 63 -13.10 16.73 12.99
C LEU A 63 -13.40 15.40 13.67
N ASP A 64 -14.59 14.85 13.42
CA ASP A 64 -14.91 13.47 13.78
C ASP A 64 -14.07 12.47 12.96
N GLY A 65 -14.00 11.23 13.43
CA GLY A 65 -13.16 10.20 12.81
C GLY A 65 -13.53 9.88 11.36
N ILE A 66 -14.82 9.93 10.99
CA ILE A 66 -15.28 9.61 9.63
C ILE A 66 -14.85 10.70 8.66
N ILE A 67 -15.14 11.97 8.99
CA ILE A 67 -14.76 13.09 8.14
C ILE A 67 -13.23 13.17 8.02
N THR A 68 -12.51 12.93 9.12
CA THR A 68 -11.04 12.89 9.11
C THR A 68 -10.53 11.86 8.11
N ILE A 69 -11.03 10.62 8.14
CA ILE A 69 -10.57 9.57 7.22
C ILE A 69 -10.92 9.85 5.76
N LYS A 70 -12.10 10.42 5.48
CA LYS A 70 -12.45 10.85 4.12
C LYS A 70 -11.49 11.92 3.59
N LEU A 71 -11.16 12.91 4.42
CA LEU A 71 -10.20 13.96 4.05
C LEU A 71 -8.80 13.37 3.83
N VAL A 72 -8.36 12.52 4.75
CA VAL A 72 -7.07 11.81 4.68
C VAL A 72 -6.97 10.97 3.41
N ALA A 73 -8.03 10.26 3.01
CA ALA A 73 -8.06 9.46 1.78
C ALA A 73 -7.74 10.31 0.53
N VAL A 74 -8.33 11.51 0.43
CA VAL A 74 -8.09 12.44 -0.69
C VAL A 74 -6.65 12.96 -0.67
N LEU A 75 -6.13 13.32 0.51
CA LEU A 75 -4.74 13.78 0.66
C LEU A 75 -3.74 12.67 0.28
N ILE A 76 -4.00 11.44 0.71
CA ILE A 76 -3.20 10.26 0.39
C ILE A 76 -3.22 9.99 -1.12
N ALA A 77 -4.39 10.07 -1.77
CA ALA A 77 -4.50 9.90 -3.22
C ALA A 77 -3.64 10.92 -3.99
N GLY A 78 -3.68 12.19 -3.58
CA GLY A 78 -2.81 13.24 -4.13
C GLY A 78 -1.33 12.97 -3.89
N PHE A 79 -0.96 12.56 -2.67
CA PHE A 79 0.41 12.23 -2.28
C PHE A 79 0.98 11.05 -3.06
N VAL A 80 0.26 9.93 -3.14
CA VAL A 80 0.67 8.73 -3.88
C VAL A 80 0.73 9.01 -5.39
N GLY A 81 -0.22 9.79 -5.91
CA GLY A 81 -0.19 10.27 -7.29
C GLY A 81 1.06 11.08 -7.58
N TYR A 82 1.38 12.05 -6.72
CA TYR A 82 2.60 12.84 -6.83
C TYR A 82 3.88 11.99 -6.72
N ALA A 83 3.94 11.08 -5.75
CA ALA A 83 5.08 10.20 -5.54
C ALA A 83 5.33 9.31 -6.78
N SER A 84 4.26 8.75 -7.34
CA SER A 84 4.28 7.95 -8.57
C SER A 84 4.78 8.78 -9.76
N TYR A 85 4.24 10.00 -9.94
CA TYR A 85 4.69 10.92 -10.99
C TYR A 85 6.18 11.27 -10.84
N ARG A 86 6.62 11.62 -9.62
CA ARG A 86 8.01 12.00 -9.34
C ARG A 86 8.95 10.83 -9.55
N PHE A 87 8.60 9.62 -9.12
CA PHE A 87 9.38 8.42 -9.39
C PHE A 87 9.52 8.18 -10.90
N ALA A 88 8.42 8.25 -11.66
CA ALA A 88 8.44 8.12 -13.11
C ALA A 88 9.29 9.18 -13.82
N ARG A 89 9.18 10.45 -13.40
CA ARG A 89 9.94 11.57 -14.00
C ARG A 89 11.41 11.56 -13.63
N ARG A 90 11.72 11.36 -12.36
CA ARG A 90 13.05 11.58 -11.80
C ARG A 90 13.91 10.33 -11.89
N TYR A 91 13.38 9.18 -11.45
CA TYR A 91 14.12 7.93 -11.47
C TYR A 91 14.04 7.26 -12.83
N LEU A 92 12.84 7.03 -13.36
CA LEU A 92 12.71 6.35 -14.66
C LEU A 92 13.02 7.25 -15.86
N GLN A 93 13.08 8.57 -15.67
CA GLN A 93 13.32 9.59 -16.71
C GLN A 93 12.29 9.52 -17.86
N LEU A 94 11.06 9.06 -17.58
CA LEU A 94 9.99 9.06 -18.58
C LEU A 94 9.56 10.51 -18.89
N PRO A 95 9.13 10.85 -20.12
CA PRO A 95 8.60 12.18 -20.46
C PRO A 95 7.39 12.59 -19.60
N ARG A 96 7.02 13.89 -19.63
CA ARG A 96 5.93 14.46 -18.80
C ARG A 96 4.62 13.68 -18.93
N THR A 97 4.16 13.43 -20.15
CA THR A 97 2.86 12.80 -20.42
C THR A 97 2.83 11.33 -19.94
N PRO A 98 3.81 10.46 -20.27
CA PRO A 98 3.89 9.12 -19.70
C PRO A 98 4.00 9.10 -18.17
N SER A 99 4.74 10.01 -17.55
CA SER A 99 4.80 10.05 -16.08
C SER A 99 3.47 10.43 -15.44
N LEU A 100 2.72 11.35 -16.05
CA LEU A 100 1.37 11.67 -15.60
C LEU A 100 0.46 10.46 -15.75
N MET A 101 0.59 9.72 -16.84
CA MET A 101 -0.16 8.48 -17.04
C MET A 101 0.20 7.41 -16.00
N ALA A 102 1.49 7.26 -15.65
CA ALA A 102 1.92 6.33 -14.61
C ALA A 102 1.24 6.66 -13.26
N SER A 103 1.18 7.95 -12.92
CA SER A 103 0.50 8.45 -11.73
C SER A 103 -0.99 8.13 -11.75
N ILE A 104 -1.68 8.42 -12.86
CA ILE A 104 -3.11 8.18 -13.03
C ILE A 104 -3.45 6.68 -12.97
N ILE A 105 -2.65 5.82 -13.62
CA ILE A 105 -2.84 4.37 -13.53
C ILE A 105 -2.56 3.90 -12.09
N ALA A 106 -1.48 4.36 -11.46
CA ALA A 106 -1.13 3.94 -10.10
C ALA A 106 -2.21 4.29 -9.06
N THR A 107 -3.00 5.34 -9.27
CA THR A 107 -4.04 5.78 -8.33
C THR A 107 -5.45 5.38 -8.73
N LEU A 108 -5.81 5.49 -10.01
CA LEU A 108 -7.17 5.25 -10.49
C LEU A 108 -7.39 3.85 -11.06
N TYR A 109 -6.35 3.05 -11.31
CA TYR A 109 -6.57 1.65 -11.65
C TYR A 109 -7.23 0.92 -10.46
N PRO A 110 -8.14 -0.05 -10.67
CA PRO A 110 -8.93 -0.66 -9.58
C PRO A 110 -8.10 -1.08 -8.36
N MET A 111 -6.92 -1.63 -8.60
CA MET A 111 -5.98 -2.06 -7.55
C MET A 111 -5.33 -0.90 -6.80
N GLY A 112 -4.92 0.14 -7.52
CA GLY A 112 -4.39 1.37 -6.92
C GLY A 112 -5.45 2.07 -6.09
N PHE A 113 -6.66 2.17 -6.65
CA PHE A 113 -7.81 2.76 -5.97
C PHE A 113 -8.18 1.97 -4.72
N ARG A 114 -8.15 0.63 -4.76
CA ARG A 114 -8.38 -0.23 -3.59
C ARG A 114 -7.39 0.07 -2.45
N VAL A 115 -6.11 0.29 -2.77
CA VAL A 115 -5.10 0.68 -1.77
C VAL A 115 -5.40 2.05 -1.18
N LEU A 116 -5.80 3.01 -2.01
CA LEU A 116 -6.12 4.37 -1.57
C LEU A 116 -7.43 4.48 -0.79
N TRP A 117 -8.40 3.61 -1.11
CA TRP A 117 -9.73 3.60 -0.51
C TRP A 117 -9.78 2.91 0.84
N ASP A 118 -8.90 1.91 1.07
CA ASP A 118 -8.98 1.07 2.27
C ASP A 118 -7.67 0.99 3.03
N PHE A 119 -6.55 0.77 2.34
CA PHE A 119 -5.25 0.51 2.96
C PHE A 119 -4.45 1.80 3.18
N HIS A 120 -5.00 2.79 3.89
CA HIS A 120 -4.41 4.12 4.06
C HIS A 120 -2.97 4.10 4.61
N ARG A 121 -2.68 3.28 5.61
CA ARG A 121 -1.30 3.11 6.15
C ARG A 121 -0.33 2.63 5.08
N ASN A 122 -0.75 1.62 4.32
CA ASN A 122 0.02 1.06 3.21
C ASN A 122 0.22 2.10 2.10
N ALA A 123 -0.83 2.83 1.73
CA ALA A 123 -0.78 3.88 0.72
C ALA A 123 0.23 4.98 1.08
N ILE A 124 0.24 5.46 2.33
CA ILE A 124 1.23 6.43 2.82
C ILE A 124 2.65 5.85 2.71
N ALA A 125 2.85 4.63 3.20
CA ALA A 125 4.15 3.97 3.14
C ALA A 125 4.64 3.82 1.68
N VAL A 126 3.75 3.42 0.76
CA VAL A 126 4.05 3.33 -0.68
C VAL A 126 4.42 4.70 -1.26
N GLY A 127 3.70 5.76 -0.91
CA GLY A 127 4.05 7.10 -1.37
C GLY A 127 5.46 7.52 -0.92
N PHE A 128 5.81 7.27 0.35
CA PHE A 128 7.15 7.57 0.85
C PHE A 128 8.25 6.71 0.20
N ILE A 129 8.02 5.42 -0.02
CA ILE A 129 9.05 4.57 -0.66
C ILE A 129 9.23 4.91 -2.15
N LEU A 130 8.17 5.28 -2.87
CA LEU A 130 8.29 5.78 -4.25
C LEU A 130 9.11 7.08 -4.31
N LEU A 131 8.88 8.00 -3.37
CA LEU A 131 9.70 9.20 -3.24
C LEU A 131 11.15 8.86 -2.88
N SER A 132 11.36 7.93 -1.96
CA SER A 132 12.70 7.44 -1.59
C SER A 132 13.45 6.93 -2.82
N PHE A 133 12.83 6.02 -3.57
CA PHE A 133 13.41 5.45 -4.79
C PHE A 133 13.64 6.50 -5.88
N SER A 134 12.84 7.58 -5.90
CA SER A 134 13.00 8.67 -6.87
C SER A 134 14.39 9.32 -6.85
N TYR A 135 15.11 9.19 -5.73
CA TYR A 135 16.45 9.75 -5.53
C TYR A 135 17.59 8.76 -5.80
N LEU A 136 17.33 7.48 -6.09
CA LEU A 136 18.37 6.43 -6.13
C LEU A 136 19.17 6.32 -7.43
N ARG A 137 18.72 6.89 -8.54
CA ARG A 137 19.38 6.69 -9.85
C ARG A 137 20.80 7.26 -9.88
N GLU A 138 20.95 8.51 -9.45
CA GLU A 138 22.24 9.23 -9.41
C GLU A 138 22.32 10.11 -8.16
N PRO A 139 22.33 9.53 -6.95
CA PRO A 139 22.23 10.30 -5.73
C PRO A 139 23.54 11.06 -5.47
N LYS A 140 23.43 12.36 -5.23
CA LYS A 140 24.38 13.12 -4.40
C LYS A 140 24.16 12.73 -2.94
N PHE A 141 25.16 12.94 -2.06
CA PHE A 141 25.05 12.59 -0.63
C PHE A 141 23.76 13.13 0.03
N LYS A 142 23.43 14.42 -0.17
CA LYS A 142 22.19 15.02 0.38
C LYS A 142 20.91 14.32 -0.10
N THR A 143 20.82 14.02 -1.40
CA THR A 143 19.66 13.29 -1.97
C THR A 143 19.64 11.83 -1.56
N PHE A 144 20.80 11.24 -1.28
CA PHE A 144 20.91 9.89 -0.74
C PHE A 144 20.35 9.83 0.69
N VAL A 145 20.80 10.74 1.55
CA VAL A 145 20.29 10.88 2.93
C VAL A 145 18.78 11.11 2.91
N ALA A 146 18.27 11.98 2.02
CA ALA A 146 16.83 12.18 1.85
C ALA A 146 16.10 10.88 1.46
N SER A 147 16.67 10.07 0.56
CA SER A 147 16.13 8.76 0.18
C SER A 147 15.98 7.84 1.40
N LEU A 148 17.00 7.79 2.26
CA LEU A 148 17.03 6.94 3.44
C LEU A 148 16.03 7.39 4.50
N ILE A 149 15.95 8.69 4.77
CA ILE A 149 14.95 9.26 5.70
C ILE A 149 13.55 8.90 5.23
N LEU A 150 13.25 9.07 3.94
CA LEU A 150 11.96 8.70 3.36
C LEU A 150 11.67 7.19 3.46
N ALA A 151 12.69 6.34 3.32
CA ALA A 151 12.54 4.89 3.48
C ALA A 151 12.30 4.48 4.94
N ILE A 152 12.93 5.16 5.91
CA ILE A 152 12.66 4.96 7.34
C ILE A 152 11.21 5.38 7.65
N ILE A 153 10.78 6.55 7.18
CA ILE A 153 9.39 7.02 7.34
C ILE A 153 8.40 6.01 6.71
N ALA A 154 8.70 5.48 5.52
CA ALA A 154 7.89 4.45 4.89
C ALA A 154 7.82 3.18 5.75
N SER A 155 8.95 2.76 6.32
CA SER A 155 9.04 1.56 7.16
C SER A 155 8.26 1.71 8.47
N LEU A 156 8.33 2.88 9.10
CA LEU A 156 7.53 3.26 10.27
C LEU A 156 6.04 3.45 9.95
N SER A 157 5.67 3.47 8.67
CA SER A 157 4.28 3.63 8.25
C SER A 157 3.58 2.31 7.96
N HIS A 158 4.32 1.33 7.43
CA HIS A 158 3.75 0.01 7.15
C HIS A 158 4.83 -1.08 7.05
N GLN A 159 4.61 -2.19 7.74
CA GLN A 159 5.55 -3.31 7.84
C GLN A 159 5.84 -3.97 6.48
N PHE A 160 4.82 -4.19 5.64
CA PHE A 160 5.02 -4.79 4.32
C PHE A 160 5.91 -3.94 3.41
N VAL A 161 5.76 -2.61 3.50
CA VAL A 161 6.57 -1.69 2.71
C VAL A 161 8.00 -1.62 3.25
N ALA A 162 8.21 -1.82 4.56
CA ALA A 162 9.55 -1.95 5.13
C ALA A 162 10.30 -3.15 4.54
N LEU A 163 9.65 -4.32 4.44
CA LEU A 163 10.25 -5.52 3.83
C LEU A 163 10.57 -5.31 2.34
N LEU A 164 9.67 -4.64 1.62
CA LEU A 164 9.90 -4.24 0.23
C LEU A 164 11.06 -3.23 0.10
N ALA A 165 11.17 -2.28 1.03
CA ALA A 165 12.26 -1.32 1.06
C ALA A 165 13.60 -2.05 1.22
N VAL A 166 13.73 -2.90 2.24
CA VAL A 166 14.97 -3.66 2.50
C VAL A 166 15.35 -4.52 1.30
N SER A 167 14.43 -5.32 0.76
CA SER A 167 14.73 -6.15 -0.42
C SER A 167 15.24 -5.31 -1.59
N THR A 168 14.59 -4.18 -1.88
CA THR A 168 14.99 -3.29 -2.98
C THR A 168 16.35 -2.62 -2.74
N PHE A 169 16.61 -2.10 -1.54
CA PHE A 169 17.88 -1.47 -1.22
C PHE A 169 19.03 -2.48 -1.17
N VAL A 170 18.78 -3.71 -0.71
CA VAL A 170 19.76 -4.82 -0.77
C VAL A 170 20.08 -5.17 -2.22
N THR A 171 19.07 -5.33 -3.08
CA THR A 171 19.33 -5.57 -4.52
C THR A 171 20.08 -4.41 -5.15
N TYR A 172 19.79 -3.17 -4.77
CA TYR A 172 20.53 -2.02 -5.24
C TYR A 172 21.99 -2.00 -4.73
N LEU A 173 22.23 -2.39 -3.49
CA LEU A 173 23.57 -2.57 -2.93
C LEU A 173 24.35 -3.63 -3.73
N VAL A 174 23.75 -4.78 -3.98
CA VAL A 174 24.34 -5.86 -4.80
C VAL A 174 24.66 -5.35 -6.21
N TYR A 175 23.76 -4.58 -6.82
CA TYR A 175 23.99 -3.94 -8.11
C TYR A 175 25.19 -2.97 -8.07
N LEU A 176 25.32 -2.16 -7.02
CA LEU A 176 26.42 -1.20 -6.87
C LEU A 176 27.78 -1.91 -6.71
N ILE A 177 27.81 -3.04 -6.00
CA ILE A 177 29.01 -3.85 -5.76
C ILE A 177 29.40 -4.61 -7.03
N LEU A 178 28.50 -5.45 -7.55
CA LEU A 178 28.82 -6.43 -8.58
C LEU A 178 28.87 -5.82 -9.99
N LYS A 179 27.97 -4.87 -10.28
CA LYS A 179 27.80 -4.34 -11.64
C LYS A 179 28.34 -2.93 -11.81
N ALA A 180 28.03 -2.02 -10.90
CA ALA A 180 28.51 -0.64 -11.00
C ALA A 180 29.95 -0.44 -10.47
N LYS A 181 30.46 -1.37 -9.65
CA LYS A 181 31.77 -1.32 -8.97
C LYS A 181 32.03 0.00 -8.22
N LYS A 182 30.98 0.56 -7.59
CA LYS A 182 31.03 1.85 -6.86
C LYS A 182 31.14 1.63 -5.35
N TRP A 183 32.28 1.12 -4.89
CA TRP A 183 32.54 0.68 -3.52
C TRP A 183 32.25 1.73 -2.44
N GLY A 184 32.68 2.99 -2.61
CA GLY A 184 32.41 4.04 -1.62
C GLY A 184 30.91 4.29 -1.42
N ARG A 185 30.12 4.24 -2.49
CA ARG A 185 28.65 4.38 -2.41
C ARG A 185 27.99 3.14 -1.81
N ALA A 186 28.52 1.95 -2.14
CA ALA A 186 28.06 0.71 -1.55
C ALA A 186 28.27 0.71 -0.03
N ALA A 187 29.41 1.19 0.46
CA ALA A 187 29.69 1.32 1.89
C ALA A 187 28.71 2.30 2.59
N THR A 188 28.48 3.48 2.01
CA THR A 188 27.50 4.44 2.56
C THR A 188 26.09 3.82 2.60
N LEU A 189 25.71 3.09 1.55
CA LEU A 189 24.42 2.42 1.50
C LEU A 189 24.30 1.28 2.50
N ALA A 190 25.34 0.46 2.67
CA ALA A 190 25.36 -0.62 3.65
C ALA A 190 25.18 -0.08 5.08
N LEU A 191 25.90 0.99 5.45
CA LEU A 191 25.74 1.63 6.76
C LEU A 191 24.35 2.21 6.96
N ALA A 192 23.82 2.87 5.94
CA ALA A 192 22.50 3.47 6.03
C ALA A 192 21.33 2.48 5.94
N LEU A 193 21.59 1.27 5.44
CA LEU A 193 20.64 0.18 5.40
C LEU A 193 20.38 -0.41 6.79
N VAL A 194 21.33 -0.30 7.72
CA VAL A 194 21.25 -0.86 9.07
C VAL A 194 19.93 -0.53 9.78
N PRO A 195 19.49 0.74 9.92
CA PRO A 195 18.24 1.04 10.62
C PRO A 195 17.00 0.43 9.92
N ILE A 196 16.96 0.44 8.60
CA ILE A 196 15.83 -0.11 7.83
C ILE A 196 15.80 -1.63 7.94
N ALA A 197 16.98 -2.27 7.84
CA ALA A 197 17.16 -3.71 7.98
C ALA A 197 16.84 -4.18 9.40
N PHE A 198 17.21 -3.42 10.43
CA PHE A 198 16.89 -3.72 11.81
C PHE A 198 15.37 -3.66 12.06
N ILE A 199 14.70 -2.61 11.57
CA ILE A 199 13.23 -2.50 11.64
C ILE A 199 12.56 -3.68 10.91
N ALA A 200 13.02 -4.02 9.70
CA ALA A 200 12.50 -5.15 8.94
C ALA A 200 12.75 -6.50 9.62
N TYR A 201 13.93 -6.68 10.23
CA TYR A 201 14.28 -7.87 10.98
C TYR A 201 13.37 -8.05 12.20
N ILE A 202 13.08 -6.97 12.93
CA ILE A 202 12.08 -6.99 14.00
C ILE A 202 10.72 -7.43 13.44
N TYR A 203 10.29 -6.89 12.30
CA TYR A 203 9.02 -7.33 11.69
C TYR A 203 9.04 -8.81 11.30
N LEU A 204 10.17 -9.33 10.81
CA LEU A 204 10.32 -10.77 10.52
C LEU A 204 10.30 -11.63 11.79
N ILE A 205 10.90 -11.18 12.89
CA ILE A 205 10.83 -11.88 14.19
C ILE A 205 9.40 -11.85 14.73
N LEU A 206 8.74 -10.69 14.72
CA LEU A 206 7.35 -10.59 15.17
C LEU A 206 6.43 -11.48 14.34
N TYR A 207 6.77 -11.66 13.07
CA TYR A 207 6.05 -12.53 12.15
C TYR A 207 6.37 -14.03 12.34
N SER A 208 7.61 -14.41 12.70
CA SER A 208 8.06 -15.81 12.83
C SER A 208 8.05 -16.37 14.25
N GLY A 209 8.14 -15.52 15.28
CA GLY A 209 8.31 -15.88 16.69
C GLY A 209 7.02 -16.18 17.44
N GLY A 210 5.94 -16.58 16.77
CA GLY A 210 4.71 -17.00 17.42
C GLY A 210 3.92 -15.88 18.12
N TYR A 211 4.23 -14.60 17.88
CA TYR A 211 3.30 -13.53 18.19
C TYR A 211 2.13 -13.60 17.21
N LEU A 212 1.18 -14.46 17.59
CA LEU A 212 -0.23 -14.48 17.26
C LEU A 212 -0.92 -13.10 17.32
N LYS A 213 -0.25 -11.96 17.53
CA LYS A 213 -0.88 -10.62 17.58
C LYS A 213 -1.28 -10.07 16.22
N MET A 214 -0.48 -10.24 15.15
CA MET A 214 -0.97 -9.95 13.78
C MET A 214 -2.07 -10.93 13.36
N TRP A 215 -1.99 -12.17 13.84
CA TRP A 215 -3.04 -13.17 13.64
C TRP A 215 -4.30 -12.81 14.43
N ASN A 216 -4.17 -12.34 15.67
CA ASN A 216 -5.27 -11.99 16.57
C ASN A 216 -5.91 -10.65 16.20
N SER A 217 -5.19 -9.63 15.72
CA SER A 217 -5.86 -8.41 15.26
C SER A 217 -6.76 -8.71 14.06
N VAL A 218 -6.32 -9.57 13.12
CA VAL A 218 -7.14 -9.95 11.96
C VAL A 218 -8.15 -11.06 12.25
N MET A 219 -7.88 -12.00 13.17
CA MET A 219 -8.84 -13.02 13.63
C MET A 219 -9.91 -12.41 14.56
N HIS A 220 -9.54 -11.46 15.41
CA HIS A 220 -10.51 -10.67 16.19
C HIS A 220 -11.26 -9.69 15.28
N PHE A 221 -10.65 -9.13 14.24
CA PHE A 221 -11.35 -8.34 13.21
C PHE A 221 -12.34 -9.19 12.40
N LYS A 222 -11.98 -10.45 12.08
CA LYS A 222 -12.92 -11.46 11.58
C LYS A 222 -14.09 -11.56 12.55
N SER A 223 -13.87 -11.80 13.84
CA SER A 223 -15.00 -11.85 14.80
C SER A 223 -15.75 -10.52 15.02
N PHE A 224 -15.10 -9.36 14.82
CA PHE A 224 -15.65 -8.04 15.11
C PHE A 224 -16.50 -7.46 13.96
N PHE A 225 -16.22 -7.82 12.70
CA PHE A 225 -17.00 -7.36 11.53
C PHE A 225 -17.54 -8.49 10.63
N TYR A 226 -17.00 -9.71 10.72
CA TYR A 226 -17.31 -10.82 9.82
C TYR A 226 -17.74 -12.09 10.55
N SER A 227 -19.04 -12.39 10.49
CA SER A 227 -19.56 -13.73 10.74
C SER A 227 -19.24 -14.74 9.61
N TYR A 228 -18.39 -14.39 8.62
CA TYR A 228 -18.16 -15.21 7.43
C TYR A 228 -16.86 -16.02 7.54
N PRO A 229 -16.94 -17.36 7.62
CA PRO A 229 -15.79 -18.23 7.44
C PRO A 229 -15.41 -18.26 5.96
N PHE A 230 -14.40 -17.49 5.56
CA PHE A 230 -13.77 -17.67 4.25
C PHE A 230 -13.08 -19.03 4.22
N THR A 231 -13.47 -19.87 3.27
CA THR A 231 -12.79 -21.14 2.99
C THR A 231 -11.47 -20.89 2.26
N GLU A 232 -10.58 -21.88 2.28
CA GLU A 232 -9.34 -21.85 1.47
C GLU A 232 -9.65 -21.59 -0.02
N THR A 233 -10.74 -22.15 -0.52
CA THR A 233 -11.24 -21.98 -1.89
C THR A 233 -11.60 -20.52 -2.16
N ASP A 234 -12.29 -19.84 -1.24
CA ASP A 234 -12.65 -18.43 -1.40
C ASP A 234 -11.42 -17.53 -1.52
N VAL A 235 -10.39 -17.81 -0.71
CA VAL A 235 -9.12 -17.09 -0.77
C VAL A 235 -8.43 -17.32 -2.11
N LYS A 236 -8.37 -18.57 -2.60
CA LYS A 236 -7.78 -18.89 -3.91
C LYS A 236 -8.52 -18.23 -5.08
N VAL A 237 -9.86 -18.27 -5.08
CA VAL A 237 -10.70 -17.64 -6.11
C VAL A 237 -10.54 -16.12 -6.10
N ALA A 238 -10.63 -15.48 -4.93
CA ALA A 238 -10.41 -14.04 -4.81
C ALA A 238 -9.01 -13.64 -5.32
N THR A 239 -8.01 -14.44 -4.96
CA THR A 239 -6.61 -14.24 -5.36
C THR A 239 -6.42 -14.36 -6.89
N PHE A 240 -7.08 -15.34 -7.53
CA PHE A 240 -7.06 -15.48 -8.98
C PHE A 240 -7.81 -14.33 -9.68
N MET A 241 -8.96 -13.91 -9.17
CA MET A 241 -9.72 -12.78 -9.73
C MET A 241 -8.93 -11.47 -9.67
N LEU A 242 -8.13 -11.26 -8.62
CA LEU A 242 -7.21 -10.12 -8.53
C LEU A 242 -6.14 -10.15 -9.64
N TYR A 243 -5.70 -11.32 -10.08
CA TYR A 243 -4.76 -11.43 -11.20
C TYR A 243 -5.39 -11.04 -12.53
N LEU A 244 -6.64 -11.45 -12.79
CA LEU A 244 -7.37 -11.07 -14.00
C LEU A 244 -7.51 -9.55 -14.12
N LEU A 245 -7.66 -8.87 -12.99
CA LEU A 245 -7.66 -7.41 -12.95
C LEU A 245 -6.31 -6.79 -13.34
N TYR A 246 -5.18 -7.50 -13.37
CA TYR A 246 -3.92 -6.98 -13.92
C TYR A 246 -3.70 -7.30 -15.41
N LEU A 247 -4.50 -8.22 -15.99
CA LEU A 247 -4.32 -8.68 -17.37
C LEU A 247 -4.32 -7.54 -18.41
N PRO A 248 -5.23 -6.53 -18.34
CA PRO A 248 -5.18 -5.41 -19.28
C PRO A 248 -3.84 -4.65 -19.24
N LEU A 249 -3.27 -4.43 -18.05
CA LEU A 249 -1.97 -3.79 -17.91
C LEU A 249 -0.83 -4.65 -18.45
N ILE A 250 -0.85 -5.96 -18.20
CA ILE A 250 0.16 -6.89 -18.72
C ILE A 250 0.16 -6.88 -20.26
N ILE A 251 -1.02 -6.90 -20.88
CA ILE A 251 -1.18 -6.80 -22.33
C ILE A 251 -0.63 -5.46 -22.85
N LEU A 252 -0.96 -4.35 -22.18
CA LEU A 252 -0.49 -3.01 -22.56
C LEU A 252 1.03 -2.85 -22.43
N ILE A 253 1.65 -3.44 -21.40
CA ILE A 253 3.10 -3.43 -21.23
C ILE A 253 3.75 -4.12 -22.44
N GLY A 254 3.34 -5.35 -22.74
CA GLY A 254 3.91 -6.18 -23.80
C GLY A 254 5.44 -6.29 -23.74
N ARG A 255 6.06 -6.84 -24.80
CA ARG A 255 7.54 -7.00 -24.84
C ARG A 255 8.30 -5.67 -24.80
N LYS A 256 7.73 -4.61 -25.37
CA LYS A 256 8.42 -3.31 -25.53
C LYS A 256 8.30 -2.40 -24.31
N GLY A 257 7.28 -2.58 -23.45
CA GLY A 257 7.11 -1.78 -22.23
C GLY A 257 8.01 -2.25 -21.09
N TYR A 258 8.30 -3.54 -21.03
CA TYR A 258 9.21 -4.10 -20.04
C TYR A 258 10.67 -3.73 -20.36
N LYS A 259 11.39 -3.26 -19.35
CA LYS A 259 12.84 -3.11 -19.39
C LYS A 259 13.36 -3.39 -17.98
N ASN A 260 14.30 -4.32 -17.88
CA ASN A 260 14.85 -4.73 -16.59
C ASN A 260 15.41 -3.50 -15.85
N ASP A 261 14.80 -3.17 -14.73
CA ASP A 261 15.11 -2.04 -13.87
C ASP A 261 15.26 -2.58 -12.46
N PRO A 262 16.41 -2.43 -11.78
CA PRO A 262 16.65 -3.12 -10.52
C PRO A 262 15.56 -2.88 -9.46
N ILE A 263 14.99 -1.67 -9.38
CA ILE A 263 13.96 -1.36 -8.40
C ILE A 263 12.64 -2.01 -8.79
N LEU A 264 12.15 -1.75 -10.00
CA LEU A 264 10.87 -2.28 -10.45
C LEU A 264 10.85 -3.81 -10.55
N THR A 265 11.96 -4.40 -11.02
CA THR A 265 12.12 -5.85 -11.13
C THR A 265 12.16 -6.49 -9.75
N THR A 266 12.92 -5.94 -8.79
CA THR A 266 12.95 -6.47 -7.42
C THR A 266 11.58 -6.38 -6.76
N TRP A 267 10.92 -5.23 -6.89
CA TRP A 267 9.57 -5.02 -6.37
C TRP A 267 8.60 -6.08 -6.90
N LEU A 268 8.56 -6.27 -8.22
CA LEU A 268 7.68 -7.27 -8.84
C LEU A 268 8.03 -8.69 -8.40
N ILE A 269 9.30 -9.09 -8.42
CA ILE A 269 9.73 -10.43 -8.02
C ILE A 269 9.37 -10.68 -6.56
N PHE A 270 9.65 -9.72 -5.67
CA PHE A 270 9.39 -9.84 -4.24
C PHE A 270 7.90 -10.04 -3.96
N ILE A 271 7.04 -9.16 -4.49
CA ILE A 271 5.59 -9.26 -4.32
C ILE A 271 5.05 -10.54 -4.95
N THR A 272 5.50 -10.88 -6.16
CA THR A 272 5.03 -12.06 -6.88
C THR A 272 5.42 -13.34 -6.14
N THR A 273 6.61 -13.39 -5.55
CA THR A 273 7.08 -14.53 -4.74
C THR A 273 6.23 -14.71 -3.48
N ILE A 274 6.01 -13.62 -2.72
CA ILE A 274 5.18 -13.64 -1.51
C ILE A 274 3.73 -13.99 -1.84
N TRP A 275 3.25 -13.52 -2.99
CA TRP A 275 1.92 -13.84 -3.45
C TRP A 275 1.78 -15.32 -3.81
N PHE A 276 2.70 -15.86 -4.62
CA PHE A 276 2.66 -17.27 -5.04
C PHE A 276 2.85 -18.23 -3.88
N SER A 277 3.67 -17.90 -2.87
CA SER A 277 3.78 -18.75 -1.68
C SER A 277 2.44 -18.91 -0.97
N GLY A 278 1.61 -17.87 -0.92
CA GLY A 278 0.26 -17.94 -0.36
C GLY A 278 -0.77 -18.66 -1.23
N VAL A 279 -0.52 -18.82 -2.54
CA VAL A 279 -1.33 -19.67 -3.43
C VAL A 279 -0.96 -21.14 -3.23
N ILE A 280 0.33 -21.43 -3.04
CA ILE A 280 0.87 -22.78 -2.83
C ILE A 280 0.51 -23.29 -1.43
N SER A 281 0.63 -22.44 -0.41
CA SER A 281 0.27 -22.75 0.97
C SER A 281 -0.33 -21.52 1.64
N VAL A 282 -1.62 -21.61 2.00
CA VAL A 282 -2.32 -20.55 2.74
C VAL A 282 -1.79 -20.37 4.17
N GLU A 283 -1.07 -21.37 4.69
CA GLU A 283 -0.42 -21.33 6.01
C GLU A 283 0.95 -20.62 5.96
N ALA A 284 1.57 -20.55 4.79
CA ALA A 284 2.89 -19.92 4.63
C ALA A 284 2.83 -18.40 4.86
N LEU A 285 1.74 -17.75 4.45
CA LEU A 285 1.51 -16.32 4.68
C LEU A 285 0.01 -15.99 4.87
N PRO A 286 -0.37 -15.25 5.94
CA PRO A 286 -1.72 -14.75 6.09
C PRO A 286 -1.96 -13.60 5.10
N TYR A 287 -3.12 -13.63 4.43
CA TYR A 287 -3.59 -12.61 3.49
C TYR A 287 -2.60 -12.26 2.36
N PRO A 288 -2.11 -13.26 1.59
CA PRO A 288 -1.12 -13.06 0.52
C PRO A 288 -1.64 -12.12 -0.59
N HIS A 289 -2.96 -12.05 -0.76
CA HIS A 289 -3.61 -11.12 -1.66
C HIS A 289 -3.33 -9.64 -1.34
N ARG A 290 -3.02 -9.27 -0.08
CA ARG A 290 -2.69 -7.88 0.28
C ARG A 290 -1.41 -7.38 -0.40
N TRP A 291 -0.46 -8.28 -0.63
CA TRP A 291 0.77 -7.98 -1.35
C TRP A 291 0.51 -7.70 -2.82
N THR A 292 -0.46 -8.40 -3.42
CA THR A 292 -0.78 -8.25 -4.85
C THR A 292 -1.16 -6.83 -5.22
N TYR A 293 -1.89 -6.12 -4.36
CA TYR A 293 -2.31 -4.75 -4.64
C TYR A 293 -1.13 -3.81 -4.89
N MET A 294 0.00 -4.04 -4.22
CA MET A 294 1.21 -3.24 -4.40
C MET A 294 1.95 -3.54 -5.72
N ALA A 295 1.54 -4.54 -6.50
CA ALA A 295 2.06 -4.77 -7.86
C ALA A 295 1.58 -3.70 -8.86
N ILE A 296 0.51 -2.95 -8.55
CA ILE A 296 0.01 -1.91 -9.44
C ILE A 296 1.05 -0.82 -9.73
N TYR A 297 1.86 -0.45 -8.74
CA TYR A 297 2.85 0.62 -8.87
C TYR A 297 3.90 0.29 -9.94
N PRO A 298 4.64 -0.83 -9.87
CA PRO A 298 5.58 -1.18 -10.93
C PRO A 298 4.91 -1.44 -12.29
N LEU A 299 3.72 -2.07 -12.31
CA LEU A 299 2.99 -2.31 -13.56
C LEU A 299 2.56 -1.01 -14.25
N ALA A 300 2.09 -0.02 -13.49
CA ALA A 300 1.77 1.31 -14.00
C ALA A 300 2.99 2.00 -14.63
N MET A 301 4.17 1.84 -14.02
CA MET A 301 5.43 2.39 -14.54
C MET A 301 5.85 1.73 -15.86
N TYR A 302 5.72 0.40 -15.96
CA TYR A 302 6.00 -0.32 -17.20
C TYR A 302 5.00 0.01 -18.30
N ALA A 303 3.71 0.13 -17.96
CA ALA A 303 2.68 0.54 -18.90
C ALA A 303 3.00 1.95 -19.44
N ALA A 304 3.28 2.91 -18.55
CA ALA A 304 3.68 4.25 -18.94
C ALA A 304 4.93 4.27 -19.84
N ARG A 305 5.94 3.45 -19.53
CA ARG A 305 7.15 3.31 -20.35
C ARG A 305 6.81 2.85 -21.77
N ARG A 306 5.84 1.94 -21.97
CA ARG A 306 5.37 1.57 -23.31
C ARG A 306 4.94 2.79 -24.11
N PHE A 307 4.15 3.66 -23.50
CA PHE A 307 3.63 4.84 -24.18
C PHE A 307 4.67 5.93 -24.39
N SER A 308 5.75 5.97 -23.60
CA SER A 308 6.85 6.91 -23.86
C SER A 308 7.56 6.72 -25.19
N MET A 309 7.39 5.56 -25.84
CA MET A 309 7.92 5.29 -27.18
C MET A 309 7.04 5.84 -28.31
N LEU A 310 5.84 6.34 -28.00
CA LEU A 310 4.97 6.96 -28.99
C LEU A 310 5.33 8.44 -29.17
N ASN A 311 4.90 9.05 -30.29
CA ASN A 311 5.00 10.50 -30.47
C ASN A 311 4.07 11.25 -29.48
N LEU A 312 4.33 12.55 -29.27
CA LEU A 312 3.64 13.34 -28.25
C LEU A 312 2.12 13.38 -28.44
N GLU A 313 1.64 13.51 -29.67
CA GLU A 313 0.20 13.54 -29.97
C GLU A 313 -0.49 12.22 -29.63
N LYS A 314 0.14 11.08 -29.98
CA LYS A 314 -0.35 9.76 -29.57
C LYS A 314 -0.28 9.57 -28.06
N GLN A 315 0.73 10.11 -27.37
CA GLN A 315 0.81 10.07 -25.91
C GLN A 315 -0.34 10.84 -25.27
N LYS A 316 -0.64 12.07 -25.73
CA LYS A 316 -1.76 12.88 -25.22
C LYS A 316 -3.10 12.18 -25.46
N ARG A 317 -3.29 11.59 -26.63
CA ARG A 317 -4.50 10.81 -26.96
C ARG A 317 -4.63 9.60 -26.03
N ALA A 318 -3.57 8.84 -25.84
CA ALA A 318 -3.56 7.68 -24.93
C ALA A 318 -3.87 8.08 -23.48
N LEU A 319 -3.32 9.20 -23.01
CA LEU A 319 -3.63 9.73 -21.68
C LEU A 319 -5.12 10.06 -21.53
N LYS A 320 -5.72 10.76 -22.49
CA LYS A 320 -7.17 11.09 -22.47
C LYS A 320 -8.03 9.83 -22.45
N ILE A 321 -7.70 8.84 -23.28
CA ILE A 321 -8.40 7.54 -23.32
C ILE A 321 -8.27 6.83 -21.97
N THR A 322 -7.07 6.81 -21.38
CA THR A 322 -6.81 6.16 -20.09
C THR A 322 -7.63 6.81 -18.98
N ILE A 323 -7.67 8.14 -18.92
CA ILE A 323 -8.50 8.88 -17.95
C ILE A 323 -9.97 8.54 -18.16
N GLY A 324 -10.48 8.62 -19.39
CA GLY A 324 -11.88 8.32 -19.70
C GLY A 324 -12.26 6.89 -19.32
N ALA A 325 -11.42 5.91 -19.63
CA ALA A 325 -11.65 4.50 -19.30
C ALA A 325 -11.69 4.26 -17.78
N LEU A 326 -10.74 4.83 -17.03
CA LEU A 326 -10.68 4.66 -15.58
C LEU A 326 -11.84 5.38 -14.88
N LEU A 327 -12.21 6.59 -15.31
CA LEU A 327 -13.38 7.29 -14.76
C LEU A 327 -14.67 6.55 -15.09
N THR A 328 -14.81 6.00 -16.30
CA THR A 328 -15.98 5.19 -16.68
C THR A 328 -16.05 3.93 -15.81
N PHE A 329 -14.92 3.24 -15.59
CA PHE A 329 -14.87 2.10 -14.68
C PHE A 329 -15.34 2.49 -13.28
N HIS A 330 -14.84 3.60 -12.72
CA HIS A 330 -15.25 4.05 -11.39
C HIS A 330 -16.72 4.46 -11.32
N LEU A 331 -17.24 5.10 -12.37
CA LEU A 331 -18.66 5.45 -12.45
C LEU A 331 -19.54 4.20 -12.45
N VAL A 332 -19.19 3.20 -13.26
CA VAL A 332 -19.90 1.91 -13.31
C VAL A 332 -19.81 1.19 -11.97
N TRP A 333 -18.61 1.15 -11.38
CA TRP A 333 -18.37 0.55 -10.06
C TRP A 333 -19.22 1.24 -8.97
N PHE A 334 -19.17 2.56 -8.91
CA PHE A 334 -19.94 3.36 -7.95
C PHE A 334 -21.45 3.15 -8.13
N ALA A 335 -21.95 3.20 -9.37
CA ALA A 335 -23.35 2.92 -9.67
C ALA A 335 -23.74 1.50 -9.24
N SER A 336 -22.91 0.49 -9.55
CA SER A 336 -23.17 -0.89 -9.15
C SER A 336 -23.26 -1.07 -7.63
N GLY A 337 -22.44 -0.36 -6.85
CA GLY A 337 -22.49 -0.38 -5.39
C GLY A 337 -23.76 0.26 -4.81
N ILE A 338 -24.39 1.20 -5.53
CA ILE A 338 -25.69 1.78 -5.14
C ILE A 338 -26.83 0.79 -5.40
N PHE A 339 -26.80 0.10 -6.54
CA PHE A 339 -27.88 -0.83 -6.94
C PHE A 339 -27.78 -2.19 -6.24
N ILE A 340 -26.57 -2.64 -5.89
CA ILE A 340 -26.32 -3.87 -5.14
C ILE A 340 -26.27 -3.50 -3.65
N LEU A 341 -27.44 -3.22 -3.06
CA LEU A 341 -27.53 -3.11 -1.61
C LEU A 341 -27.23 -4.49 -0.99
N PRO A 342 -26.21 -4.62 -0.13
CA PRO A 342 -25.98 -5.89 0.56
C PRO A 342 -27.21 -6.20 1.42
N LYS A 343 -27.87 -7.34 1.17
CA LYS A 343 -28.90 -7.88 2.06
C LYS A 343 -28.20 -8.29 3.36
N VAL A 344 -28.25 -7.42 4.37
CA VAL A 344 -27.73 -7.74 5.70
C VAL A 344 -28.68 -8.74 6.36
N ARG A 345 -28.24 -9.99 6.54
CA ARG A 345 -28.94 -10.96 7.38
C ARG A 345 -28.48 -10.76 8.82
N TYR A 346 -29.43 -10.50 9.72
CA TYR A 346 -29.18 -10.55 11.16
C TYR A 346 -28.81 -11.98 11.56
N ILE A 347 -27.62 -12.17 12.11
CA ILE A 347 -27.17 -13.44 12.67
C ILE A 347 -27.16 -13.29 14.20
N GLY A 348 -28.27 -13.67 14.84
CA GLY A 348 -28.38 -13.83 16.30
C GLY A 348 -28.47 -12.54 17.15
N ASN A 349 -28.65 -12.73 18.46
CA ASN A 349 -28.73 -11.68 19.51
C ASN A 349 -27.38 -11.03 19.85
N SER A 350 -26.35 -11.24 19.04
CA SER A 350 -25.04 -10.66 19.28
C SER A 350 -25.06 -9.20 18.83
N TYR A 351 -25.30 -8.31 19.79
CA TYR A 351 -24.89 -6.92 19.65
C TYR A 351 -23.37 -6.91 19.44
N LEU A 352 -22.90 -6.95 18.20
CA LEU A 352 -21.63 -6.35 17.85
C LEU A 352 -21.85 -4.85 18.03
N ILE A 353 -21.63 -4.39 19.26
CA ILE A 353 -21.82 -3.02 19.76
C ILE A 353 -20.89 -2.13 18.93
N ALA A 354 -21.40 -1.64 17.82
CA ALA A 354 -20.82 -0.53 17.10
C ALA A 354 -21.37 0.74 17.74
N PHE A 355 -20.60 1.29 18.68
CA PHE A 355 -20.68 2.67 19.17
C PHE A 355 -22.04 3.09 19.78
N SER A 356 -22.29 2.75 21.04
CA SER A 356 -23.14 3.64 21.86
C SER A 356 -22.30 4.86 22.25
N VAL A 357 -22.67 6.02 21.74
CA VAL A 357 -22.27 7.30 22.30
C VAL A 357 -23.20 7.55 23.48
N THR A 358 -22.65 7.65 24.69
CA THR A 358 -23.26 8.50 25.73
C THR A 358 -22.83 9.93 25.47
#